data_AF-A0A3B8J3Z6-F1
#
_entry.id   AF-A0A3B8J3Z6-F1
#
_cell.length_a   1.000
_cell.length_b   1.000
_cell.length_c   1.000
_cell.angle_alpha   90.00
_cell.angle_beta   90.00
_cell.angle_gamma   90.00
#
_symmetry.space_group_name_H-M   'P 1'
#
loop_
_entity.id
_entity.type
_entity.pdbx_description
1 polymer ?
#
loop_
_entity_poly.entity_id
_entity_poly.type
_entity_poly.pdbx_seq_one_letter_code
_entity_poly.pdbx_strand_id
1 'polypeptide(L)'
;MFNYRYRYLYILLLAAYSFFNILVLNGDRLYTVGLPWYELLPIVLVQVTLIWEANRLIGKHWARRVPAHPLAVQFVLSIAWVFLQAFLSVELTYGLLGDPYGNVSGNFRLSLAFTFRINLFLNSVNAIVYFNHKYREERLAA
;
A
#
# COMPACT_ATOMS: atom_id res chain seq x y z
N MET A 1 3.05 6.40 13.43
CA MET A 1 3.56 7.01 12.17
C MET A 1 2.47 7.73 11.35
N PHE A 2 1.32 7.09 11.07
CA PHE A 2 0.33 7.55 10.08
C PHE A 2 -0.48 8.83 10.37
N ASN A 3 -0.23 9.55 11.48
CA ASN A 3 -0.99 10.75 11.87
C ASN A 3 -0.15 12.05 11.82
N TYR A 4 0.93 12.06 11.05
CA TYR A 4 1.80 13.23 10.89
C TYR A 4 1.19 14.27 9.94
N ARG A 5 1.43 15.57 10.22
CA ARG A 5 0.90 16.70 9.42
C ARG A 5 1.35 16.66 7.94
N TYR A 6 2.53 16.11 7.68
CA TYR A 6 3.11 15.96 6.33
C TYR A 6 2.83 14.59 5.67
N ARG A 7 1.80 13.85 6.12
CA ARG A 7 1.49 12.51 5.58
C ARG A 7 1.32 12.49 4.06
N TYR A 8 0.69 13.51 3.49
CA TYR A 8 0.44 13.58 2.05
C TYR A 8 1.74 13.75 1.26
N LEU A 9 2.77 14.38 1.83
CA LEU A 9 4.10 14.44 1.24
C LEU A 9 4.72 13.04 1.17
N TYR A 10 4.65 12.25 2.24
CA TYR A 10 5.17 10.88 2.25
C TYR A 10 4.40 9.95 1.31
N ILE A 11 3.06 10.09 1.24
CA ILE A 11 2.23 9.37 0.26
C ILE A 11 2.65 9.74 -1.16
N LEU A 12 2.83 11.03 -1.44
CA LEU A 12 3.24 11.52 -2.75
C LEU A 12 4.65 11.03 -3.13
N LEU A 13 5.61 11.12 -2.21
CA LEU A 13 6.98 10.63 -2.42
C LEU A 13 6.98 9.11 -2.63
N LEU A 14 6.18 8.36 -1.86
CA LEU A 14 6.06 6.92 -2.01
C LEU A 14 5.41 6.54 -3.34
N ALA A 15 4.38 7.28 -3.77
CA ALA A 15 3.73 7.10 -5.06
C ALA A 15 4.68 7.44 -6.21
N ALA A 16 5.41 8.56 -6.13
CA ALA A 16 6.41 8.95 -7.12
C ALA A 16 7.53 7.91 -7.20
N TYR A 17 8.08 7.48 -6.07
CA TYR A 17 9.08 6.41 -6.02
C TYR A 17 8.56 5.12 -6.64
N SER A 18 7.34 4.72 -6.31
CA SER A 18 6.70 3.50 -6.85
C SER A 18 6.45 3.61 -8.35
N PHE A 19 6.06 4.79 -8.83
CA PHE A 19 5.87 5.09 -10.25
C PHE A 19 7.20 4.99 -11.01
N PHE A 20 8.26 5.63 -10.52
CA PHE A 20 9.61 5.51 -11.08
C PHE A 20 10.10 4.06 -11.04
N ASN A 21 9.82 3.32 -9.97
CA ASN A 21 10.18 1.93 -9.85
C ASN A 21 9.52 1.08 -10.94
N ILE A 22 8.23 1.30 -11.23
CA ILE A 22 7.53 0.62 -12.33
C ILE A 22 8.15 1.00 -13.68
N LEU A 23 8.38 2.29 -13.91
CA LEU A 23 8.91 2.81 -15.18
C LEU A 23 10.33 2.28 -15.48
N VAL A 24 11.17 2.15 -14.45
CA VAL A 24 12.56 1.69 -14.58
C VAL A 24 12.68 0.16 -14.62
N LEU A 25 11.94 -0.58 -13.79
CA LEU A 25 12.09 -2.04 -13.69
C LEU A 25 11.17 -2.84 -14.61
N ASN A 26 9.99 -2.33 -14.94
CA ASN A 26 8.96 -3.05 -15.70
C ASN A 26 8.37 -2.12 -16.75
N GLY A 27 9.15 -1.82 -17.78
CA GLY A 27 8.88 -0.80 -18.81
C GLY A 27 7.53 -0.83 -19.55
N ASP A 28 6.53 -1.59 -19.11
CA ASP A 28 5.11 -1.23 -19.36
C ASP A 28 4.03 -2.00 -18.58
N ARG A 29 4.28 -2.70 -17.45
CA ARG A 29 3.29 -3.70 -16.97
C ARG A 29 2.96 -3.69 -15.47
N LEU A 30 2.26 -2.66 -15.01
CA LEU A 30 1.34 -2.79 -13.87
C LEU A 30 0.13 -3.67 -14.23
N TYR A 31 -0.22 -3.69 -15.52
CA TYR A 31 -1.23 -4.54 -16.13
C TYR A 31 -0.56 -5.37 -17.22
N THR A 32 -1.21 -6.45 -17.66
CA THR A 32 -0.70 -7.31 -18.74
C THR A 32 -0.58 -6.58 -20.08
N VAL A 33 -1.26 -5.44 -20.21
CA VAL A 33 -1.21 -4.50 -21.33
C VAL A 33 -0.40 -3.26 -20.95
N GLY A 34 0.34 -2.70 -21.90
CA GLY A 34 1.04 -1.42 -21.75
C GLY A 34 0.05 -0.30 -21.39
N LEU A 35 0.21 0.28 -20.21
CA LEU A 35 -0.57 1.42 -19.76
C LEU A 35 0.23 2.69 -20.04
N PRO A 36 -0.35 3.68 -20.73
CA PRO A 36 0.32 4.95 -20.88
C PRO A 36 0.56 5.60 -19.52
N TRP A 37 1.67 6.32 -19.40
CA TRP A 37 2.14 6.90 -18.13
C TRP A 37 1.08 7.79 -17.44
N TYR A 38 0.21 8.45 -18.21
CA TYR A 38 -0.85 9.32 -17.70
C TYR A 38 -2.02 8.55 -17.07
N GLU A 39 -2.25 7.29 -17.43
CA GLU A 39 -3.22 6.39 -16.77
C GLU A 39 -2.58 5.66 -15.58
N LEU A 40 -1.29 5.31 -15.70
CA LEU A 40 -0.56 4.59 -14.66
C LEU A 40 -0.34 5.43 -13.39
N LEU A 41 0.01 6.72 -13.56
CA LEU A 41 0.26 7.64 -12.44
C LEU A 41 -0.94 7.77 -11.49
N PRO A 42 -2.18 8.10 -11.95
CA PRO A 42 -3.33 8.22 -11.06
C PRO A 42 -3.70 6.88 -10.41
N ILE A 43 -3.57 5.75 -11.12
CA ILE A 43 -3.80 4.42 -10.54
C ILE A 43 -2.83 4.18 -9.39
N VAL A 44 -1.52 4.40 -9.60
CA VAL A 44 -0.49 4.24 -8.56
C VAL A 44 -0.76 5.17 -7.37
N LEU A 45 -1.08 6.44 -7.62
CA LEU A 45 -1.33 7.42 -6.58
C LEU A 45 -2.54 7.03 -5.72
N VAL A 46 -3.63 6.61 -6.35
CA VAL A 46 -4.83 6.11 -5.65
C VAL A 46 -4.49 4.85 -4.86
N GLN A 47 -3.80 3.88 -5.48
CA GLN A 47 -3.41 2.62 -4.82
C GLN A 47 -2.59 2.88 -3.55
N VAL A 48 -1.55 3.73 -3.63
CA VAL A 48 -0.68 4.06 -2.50
C VAL A 48 -1.45 4.79 -1.40
N THR A 49 -2.33 5.73 -1.80
CA THR A 49 -3.16 6.49 -0.85
C THR A 49 -4.12 5.58 -0.10
N LEU A 50 -4.79 4.64 -0.81
CA LEU A 50 -5.71 3.69 -0.21
C LEU A 50 -5.01 2.75 0.78
N ILE A 51 -3.84 2.20 0.43
CA ILE A 51 -3.06 1.35 1.35
C ILE A 51 -2.68 2.14 2.61
N TRP A 52 -2.23 3.39 2.44
CA TRP A 52 -1.83 4.23 3.56
C TRP A 52 -3.00 4.52 4.51
N GLU A 53 -4.14 4.98 3.99
CA GLU A 53 -5.32 5.28 4.80
C GLU A 53 -5.90 4.02 5.44
N ALA A 54 -5.89 2.87 4.74
CA ALA A 54 -6.33 1.61 5.34
C ALA A 54 -5.46 1.19 6.52
N ASN A 55 -4.13 1.23 6.38
CA ASN A 55 -3.21 0.95 7.49
C ASN A 55 -3.43 1.91 8.68
N ARG A 56 -3.72 3.18 8.40
CA ARG A 56 -4.07 4.18 9.42
C ARG A 56 -5.37 3.84 10.14
N LEU A 57 -6.42 3.48 9.40
CA LEU A 57 -7.74 3.14 9.95
C LEU A 57 -7.67 1.87 10.79
N ILE A 58 -6.96 0.84 10.30
CA ILE A 58 -6.70 -0.42 11.01
C ILE A 58 -5.95 -0.15 12.31
N GLY A 59 -4.86 0.63 12.24
CA GLY A 59 -4.06 0.99 13.41
C GLY A 59 -4.82 1.80 14.45
N LYS A 60 -5.75 2.68 14.02
CA LYS A 60 -6.56 3.50 14.93
C LYS A 60 -7.68 2.71 15.62
N HIS A 61 -8.38 1.84 14.89
CA HIS A 61 -9.64 1.26 15.38
C HIS A 61 -9.51 -0.20 15.85
N TRP A 62 -8.64 -1.02 15.23
CA TRP A 62 -8.55 -2.46 15.52
C TRP A 62 -7.35 -2.85 16.37
N ALA A 63 -6.19 -2.19 16.21
CA ALA A 63 -4.97 -2.58 16.91
C ALA A 63 -5.05 -2.49 18.45
N ARG A 64 -6.04 -1.77 19.02
CA ARG A 64 -6.26 -1.63 20.47
C ARG A 64 -7.32 -2.59 21.04
N ARG A 65 -8.08 -3.30 20.19
CA ARG A 65 -9.22 -4.12 20.61
C ARG A 65 -8.89 -5.60 20.75
N VAL A 66 -7.74 -6.03 20.24
CA VAL A 66 -7.35 -7.45 20.20
C VAL A 66 -6.21 -7.65 21.20
N PRO A 67 -6.23 -8.71 22.04
CA PRO A 67 -5.19 -9.00 23.03
C PRO A 67 -3.85 -9.48 22.42
N ALA A 68 -3.70 -9.44 21.09
CA ALA A 68 -2.48 -9.83 20.39
C ALA A 68 -1.56 -8.63 20.14
N HIS A 69 -0.30 -8.89 19.74
CA HIS A 69 0.67 -7.84 19.48
C HIS A 69 0.14 -6.88 18.38
N PRO A 70 0.04 -5.56 18.65
CA PRO A 70 -0.70 -4.62 17.80
C PRO A 70 -0.18 -4.55 16.37
N LEU A 71 1.14 -4.73 16.19
CA LEU A 71 1.78 -4.79 14.86
C LEU A 71 1.39 -6.04 14.05
N ALA A 72 1.24 -7.20 14.71
CA ALA A 72 0.86 -8.43 14.02
C ALA A 72 -0.59 -8.36 13.56
N VAL A 73 -1.48 -7.84 14.41
CA VAL A 73 -2.90 -7.62 14.06
C VAL A 73 -3.03 -6.63 12.90
N GLN A 74 -2.28 -5.53 12.95
CA GLN A 74 -2.25 -4.55 11.86
C GLN A 74 -1.77 -5.20 10.55
N PHE A 75 -0.70 -5.99 10.59
CA PHE A 75 -0.16 -6.65 9.41
C PHE A 75 -1.18 -7.63 8.79
N VAL A 76 -1.79 -8.51 9.58
CA VAL A 76 -2.77 -9.49 9.10
C VAL A 76 -4.00 -8.81 8.50
N LEU A 77 -4.54 -7.79 9.17
CA LEU A 77 -5.68 -7.03 8.65
C LEU A 77 -5.32 -6.25 7.38
N SER A 78 -4.09 -5.72 7.31
CA SER A 78 -3.61 -5.01 6.12
C SER A 78 -3.47 -5.96 4.91
N ILE A 79 -3.15 -7.24 5.11
CA ILE A 79 -3.14 -8.23 4.03
C ILE A 79 -4.54 -8.41 3.46
N ALA A 80 -5.55 -8.61 4.30
CA ALA A 80 -6.93 -8.72 3.84
C ALA A 80 -7.37 -7.49 3.02
N TRP A 81 -6.97 -6.30 3.47
CA TRP A 81 -7.20 -5.06 2.73
C TRP A 81 -6.49 -5.02 1.37
N VAL A 82 -5.22 -5.45 1.31
CA VAL A 82 -4.45 -5.51 0.06
C VAL A 82 -5.14 -6.38 -0.99
N PHE A 83 -5.66 -7.56 -0.60
CA PHE A 83 -6.40 -8.43 -1.51
C PHE A 83 -7.66 -7.75 -2.04
N LEU A 84 -8.46 -7.15 -1.15
CA LEU A 84 -9.67 -6.44 -1.52
C LEU A 84 -9.37 -5.27 -2.47
N GLN A 85 -8.33 -4.48 -2.15
CA GLN A 85 -7.93 -3.34 -2.96
C GLN A 85 -7.42 -3.76 -4.34
N ALA A 86 -6.59 -4.80 -4.42
CA ALA A 86 -6.09 -5.31 -5.69
C ALA A 86 -7.25 -5.79 -6.59
N PHE A 87 -8.24 -6.47 -6.00
CA PHE A 87 -9.43 -6.92 -6.71
C PHE A 87 -10.27 -5.73 -7.22
N LEU A 88 -10.63 -4.80 -6.32
CA LEU A 88 -11.38 -3.60 -6.67
C LEU A 88 -10.68 -2.76 -7.75
N SER A 89 -9.36 -2.63 -7.67
CA SER A 89 -8.59 -1.88 -8.66
C SER A 89 -8.71 -2.48 -10.06
N VAL A 90 -8.69 -3.81 -10.19
CA VAL A 90 -8.79 -4.47 -11.50
C VAL A 90 -10.21 -4.37 -12.05
N GLU A 91 -11.21 -4.63 -11.22
CA GLU A 91 -12.62 -4.51 -11.61
C GLU A 91 -12.99 -3.10 -12.04
N LEU A 92 -12.53 -2.08 -11.30
CA LEU A 92 -12.76 -0.67 -11.67
C LEU A 92 -12.05 -0.30 -12.96
N THR A 93 -10.81 -0.77 -13.16
CA THR A 93 -10.06 -0.48 -14.39
C THR A 93 -10.72 -1.14 -15.60
N TYR A 94 -11.16 -2.40 -15.46
CA TYR A 94 -11.91 -3.10 -16.51
C TYR A 94 -13.25 -2.42 -16.82
N GLY A 95 -14.01 -2.03 -15.79
CA GLY A 95 -15.31 -1.38 -15.95
C GLY A 95 -15.23 0.02 -16.57
N LEU A 96 -14.14 0.76 -16.35
CA LEU A 96 -13.96 2.12 -16.87
C LEU A 96 -13.29 2.16 -18.26
N LEU A 97 -12.31 1.29 -18.52
CA LEU A 97 -11.48 1.34 -19.72
C LEU A 97 -11.80 0.24 -20.75
N GLY A 98 -12.54 -0.80 -20.38
CA GLY A 98 -12.95 -1.89 -21.29
C GLY A 98 -11.80 -2.81 -21.74
N ASP A 99 -12.00 -3.51 -22.86
CA ASP A 99 -10.91 -4.27 -23.49
C ASP A 99 -9.86 -3.30 -24.05
N PRO A 100 -8.55 -3.55 -23.87
CA PRO A 100 -7.88 -4.85 -23.68
C PRO A 100 -7.59 -5.28 -22.22
N TYR A 101 -8.19 -4.63 -21.23
CA TYR A 101 -7.92 -4.89 -19.80
C TYR A 101 -8.67 -6.11 -19.23
N GLY A 102 -9.38 -6.88 -20.06
CA GLY A 102 -10.17 -8.05 -19.68
C GLY A 102 -9.41 -9.25 -19.12
N ASN A 103 -8.06 -9.24 -19.14
CA ASN A 103 -7.27 -10.27 -18.43
C ASN A 103 -7.22 -10.02 -16.91
N VAL A 104 -8.38 -10.18 -16.26
CA VAL A 104 -8.58 -9.95 -14.82
C VAL A 104 -7.57 -10.74 -14.00
N SER A 105 -7.29 -12.00 -14.36
CA SER A 105 -6.39 -12.87 -13.60
C SER A 105 -4.93 -12.39 -13.60
N GLY A 106 -4.41 -11.96 -14.76
CA GLY A 106 -3.06 -11.45 -14.88
C GLY A 106 -2.90 -10.07 -14.23
N ASN A 107 -3.87 -9.20 -14.46
CA ASN A 107 -3.92 -7.85 -13.90
C ASN A 107 -4.05 -7.89 -12.38
N PHE A 108 -4.82 -8.83 -11.83
CA PHE A 108 -4.95 -9.03 -10.40
C PHE A 108 -3.62 -9.45 -9.76
N ARG A 109 -2.88 -10.39 -10.36
CA ARG A 109 -1.58 -10.82 -9.81
C ARG A 109 -0.56 -9.68 -9.79
N LEU A 110 -0.51 -8.87 -10.84
CA LEU A 110 0.40 -7.72 -10.93
C LEU A 110 0.00 -6.63 -9.93
N SER A 111 -1.29 -6.27 -9.87
CA SER A 111 -1.83 -5.32 -8.89
C SER A 111 -1.62 -5.79 -7.46
N LEU A 112 -1.84 -7.08 -7.18
CA LEU A 112 -1.61 -7.70 -5.88
C LEU A 112 -0.13 -7.65 -5.49
N ALA A 113 0.78 -8.02 -6.40
CA ALA A 113 2.22 -7.96 -6.15
C ALA A 113 2.69 -6.53 -5.84
N PHE A 114 2.16 -5.55 -6.58
CA PHE A 114 2.47 -4.14 -6.37
C PHE A 114 1.98 -3.63 -5.02
N THR A 115 0.69 -3.80 -4.74
CA THR A 115 0.05 -3.35 -3.49
C THR A 115 0.62 -4.05 -2.26
N PHE A 116 0.92 -5.34 -2.37
CA PHE A 116 1.57 -6.10 -1.30
C PHE A 116 2.95 -5.55 -0.95
N ARG A 117 3.77 -5.20 -1.94
CA ARG A 117 5.11 -4.61 -1.71
C ARG A 117 5.01 -3.27 -0.97
N ILE A 118 4.09 -2.41 -1.39
CA ILE A 118 3.86 -1.11 -0.71
C ILE A 118 3.40 -1.34 0.73
N ASN A 119 2.46 -2.25 0.94
CA ASN A 119 1.93 -2.56 2.27
C ASN A 119 3.00 -3.15 3.20
N LEU A 120 3.84 -4.05 2.69
CA LEU A 120 4.94 -4.63 3.45
C LEU A 120 5.96 -3.54 3.81
N PHE A 121 6.33 -2.68 2.86
CA PHE A 121 7.21 -1.53 3.12
C PHE A 121 6.67 -0.64 4.25
N LEU A 122 5.38 -0.26 4.19
CA LEU A 122 4.75 0.56 5.23
C LEU A 122 4.73 -0.12 6.60
N ASN A 123 4.43 -1.42 6.65
CA ASN A 123 4.44 -2.16 7.90
C ASN A 123 5.86 -2.32 8.48
N SER A 124 6.88 -2.51 7.65
CA SER A 124 8.28 -2.52 8.08
C SER A 124 8.71 -1.18 8.67
N VAL A 125 8.40 -0.06 8.00
CA VAL A 125 8.71 1.27 8.54
C VAL A 125 7.95 1.53 9.85
N ASN A 126 6.67 1.13 9.92
CA ASN A 126 5.88 1.26 11.15
C ASN A 126 6.46 0.43 12.30
N ALA A 127 6.95 -0.79 12.02
CA ALA A 127 7.63 -1.62 13.00
C ALA A 127 8.93 -0.98 13.51
N ILE A 128 9.77 -0.45 12.61
CA ILE A 128 11.01 0.26 12.97
C ILE A 128 10.70 1.45 13.89
N VAL A 129 9.71 2.26 13.52
CA VAL A 129 9.30 3.42 14.34
C VAL A 129 8.79 2.98 15.71
N TYR A 130 7.96 1.93 15.76
CA TYR A 130 7.44 1.40 17.02
C TYR A 130 8.56 0.91 17.96
N PHE A 131 9.49 0.10 17.45
CA PHE A 131 10.60 -0.40 18.26
C PHE A 131 11.54 0.72 18.69
N ASN A 132 11.82 1.70 17.82
CA ASN A 132 12.67 2.84 18.18
C ASN A 132 12.07 3.65 19.36
N HIS A 133 10.75 3.90 19.34
CA HIS A 133 10.09 4.54 20.47
C HIS A 133 10.22 3.73 21.76
N LYS A 134 9.96 2.41 21.69
CA LYS A 134 10.09 1.52 22.85
C LYS A 134 11.50 1.51 23.44
N TYR A 135 12.53 1.41 22.60
CA TYR A 135 13.93 1.43 23.05
C TYR A 135 14.35 2.77 23.67
N ARG A 136 13.81 3.89 23.19
CA ARG A 136 14.09 5.21 23.77
C ARG A 136 13.46 5.37 25.16
N GLU A 137 12.25 4.85 25.36
CA GLU A 137 11.58 4.88 26.67
C GLU A 137 12.32 4.01 27.70
N GLU A 138 12.74 2.80 27.32
CA GLU A 138 13.54 1.93 28.17
C GLU A 138 14.89 2.55 28.56
N ARG A 139 15.54 3.29 27.65
CA ARG A 139 16.80 4.00 27.91
C ARG A 139 16.67 5.23 28.83
N LEU A 140 15.48 5.81 28.94
CA LEU A 140 15.24 6.98 29.80
C LEU A 140 14.77 6.57 31.20
N ALA A 141 14.30 5.33 31.36
CA ALA A 141 13.87 4.76 32.64
C ALA A 141 15.00 4.03 33.39
N ALA A 142 16.17 3.84 32.76
CA ALA A 142 17.38 3.25 33.32
C ALA A 142 18.42 4.33 33.64
#